data_AF-A0A0D8L7I7-F1
#
_entry.id   AF-A0A0D8L7I7-F1
#
_cell.length_a   1.000
_cell.length_b   1.000
_cell.length_c   1.000
_cell.angle_alpha   90.00
_cell.angle_beta   90.00
_cell.angle_gamma   90.00
#
_symmetry.space_group_name_H-M   'P 1'
#
loop_
_entity.id
_entity.type
_entity.pdbx_description
1 polymer ?
#
loop_
_entity_poly.entity_id
_entity_poly.type
_entity_poly.pdbx_seq_one_letter_code
_entity_poly.pdbx_strand_id
1 'polypeptide(L)' 'MDGWQRAFVLHSRPYSETSLMLDVFTEQEGRQRLLAKGARRRRPVLKGALQP' A
#
# COMPACT_ATOMS: atom_id res chain seq x y z
N MET A 1 -8.41 17.93 8.20
CA MET A 1 -8.06 16.71 7.42
C MET A 1 -6.77 16.17 8.01
N ASP A 2 -6.78 15.82 9.29
CA ASP A 2 -5.54 15.53 10.00
C ASP A 2 -5.24 14.04 9.85
N GLY A 3 -3.98 13.71 9.51
CA GLY A 3 -3.50 12.34 9.30
C GLY A 3 -3.31 11.91 7.83
N TRP A 4 -3.50 12.80 6.85
CA TRP A 4 -3.12 12.51 5.46
C TRP A 4 -1.67 12.86 5.21
N GLN A 5 -0.99 12.01 4.44
CA GLN A 5 0.39 12.25 4.07
C GLN A 5 0.70 11.77 2.65
N ARG A 6 1.64 12.46 2.00
CA ARG A 6 2.20 12.07 0.71
C ARG A 6 3.07 10.82 0.87
N ALA A 7 2.90 9.89 -0.05
CA ALA A 7 3.65 8.65 -0.04
C ALA A 7 3.76 8.04 -1.44
N PHE A 8 4.85 7.32 -1.70
CA PHE A 8 5.08 6.55 -2.91
C PHE A 8 5.26 5.08 -2.58
N VAL A 9 4.67 4.18 -3.37
CA VAL A 9 4.91 2.74 -3.22
C VAL A 9 6.27 2.41 -3.82
N LEU A 10 7.15 1.80 -3.05
CA LEU A 10 8.44 1.33 -3.54
C LEU A 10 8.31 -0.09 -4.09
N HIS A 11 7.64 -0.97 -3.33
CA HIS A 11 7.50 -2.37 -3.69
C HIS A 11 6.15 -2.91 -3.21
N SER A 12 5.55 -3.77 -4.02
CA SER A 12 4.31 -4.49 -3.71
C SER A 12 4.51 -5.99 -3.90
N ARG A 13 4.09 -6.80 -2.92
CA ARG A 13 4.20 -8.26 -3.00
C ARG A 13 2.98 -8.94 -2.37
N PRO A 14 2.56 -10.10 -2.91
CA PRO A 14 1.57 -10.95 -2.25
C PRO A 14 1.95 -11.27 -0.80
N TYR A 15 1.04 -11.05 0.14
CA TYR A 15 1.24 -11.43 1.55
C TYR A 15 0.32 -12.58 1.95
N SER A 16 -0.96 -12.47 1.62
CA SER A 16 -1.95 -13.53 1.80
C SER A 16 -2.81 -13.65 0.55
N GLU A 17 -3.74 -14.60 0.52
CA GLU A 17 -4.70 -14.77 -0.58
C GLU A 17 -5.35 -13.43 -0.99
N THR A 18 -5.69 -12.59 0.00
CA THR A 18 -6.43 -11.35 -0.25
C THR A 18 -5.63 -10.07 -0.03
N SER A 19 -4.40 -10.13 0.50
CA SER A 19 -3.67 -8.94 0.96
C SER A 19 -2.30 -8.74 0.30
N LEU A 20 -1.88 -7.48 0.17
CA LEU A 20 -0.55 -7.08 -0.30
C LEU A 20 0.30 -6.53 0.85
N MET A 21 1.58 -6.88 0.85
CA MET A 21 2.61 -6.19 1.64
C MET A 21 3.22 -5.09 0.78
N LEU A 22 3.19 -3.86 1.28
CA LEU A 22 3.72 -2.68 0.62
C LEU A 22 4.93 -2.17 1.39
N ASP A 23 6.00 -1.86 0.68
CA ASP A 23 6.99 -0.91 1.17
C ASP A 23 6.65 0.44 0.56
N VAL A 24 6.53 1.45 1.42
CA VAL A 24 6.09 2.79 1.05
C VAL A 24 7.12 3.79 1.57
N PHE A 25 7.43 4.81 0.77
CA PHE A 25 8.22 5.95 1.22
C PHE A 25 7.27 7.12 1.49
N THR A 26 7.16 7.49 2.76
CA THR A 26 6.30 8.56 3.23
C THR A 26 7.16 9.81 3.44
N GLU A 27 6.56 11.00 3.26
CA GLU A 27 7.30 12.26 3.39
C GLU A 27 7.86 12.53 4.80
N GLN A 28 7.10 12.26 5.86
CA GLN A 28 7.42 12.68 7.24
C GLN A 28 8.09 11.57 8.06
N GLU A 29 7.77 10.30 7.82
CA GLU A 29 8.34 9.16 8.58
C GLU A 29 9.30 8.29 7.75
N GLY A 30 9.50 8.62 6.48
CA GLY A 30 10.40 7.89 5.59
C GLY A 30 9.84 6.51 5.20
N ARG A 31 10.70 5.49 5.18
CA ARG A 31 10.31 4.17 4.67
C ARG A 31 9.49 3.40 5.71
N GLN A 32 8.27 3.05 5.34
CA GLN A 32 7.36 2.22 6.14
C GLN A 32 6.95 0.95 5.41
N ARG A 33 6.50 -0.05 6.18
CA ARG A 33 5.92 -1.28 5.66
C ARG A 33 4.46 -1.41 6.08
N LEU A 34 3.57 -1.52 5.10
CA LEU A 34 2.12 -1.49 5.30
C LEU A 34 1.46 -2.76 4.75
N LEU A 35 0.39 -3.19 5.41
CA LEU A 35 -0.47 -4.28 4.93
C LEU A 35 -1.74 -3.72 4.29
N ALA A 36 -1.87 -3.84 2.98
CA ALA A 36 -3.10 -3.50 2.26
C ALA A 36 -4.05 -4.71 2.23
N LYS A 37 -4.93 -4.79 3.24
CA LYS A 37 -5.92 -5.85 3.36
C LYS A 37 -6.93 -5.81 2.22
N GLY A 38 -7.24 -6.96 1.63
CA GLY A 38 -8.24 -7.07 0.56
C GLY A 38 -7.83 -6.51 -0.81
N ALA A 39 -6.62 -5.94 -0.94
CA ALA A 39 -6.13 -5.34 -2.18
C ALA A 39 -5.94 -6.34 -3.34
N ARG A 40 -5.98 -7.66 -3.06
CA ARG A 40 -5.90 -8.73 -4.08
C ARG A 40 -7.24 -9.37 -4.44
N ARG A 41 -8.36 -8.93 -3.86
CA ARG A 41 -9.71 -9.46 -4.19
C ARG A 41 -10.03 -9.23 -5.68
N ARG A 42 -11.00 -9.98 -6.24
CA ARG A 42 -11.40 -9.92 -7.66
C ARG A 42 -11.82 -8.51 -8.13
N ARG A 43 -12.36 -7.68 -7.24
CA ARG A 43 -12.76 -6.28 -7.49
C ARG A 43 -12.14 -5.35 -6.43
N PRO A 44 -10.83 -5.12 -6.48
CA PRO A 44 -10.12 -4.37 -5.45
C PRO A 44 -10.16 -2.87 -5.78
N VAL A 45 -10.72 -2.06 -4.88
CA VAL A 45 -10.72 -0.59 -5.02
C VAL A 45 -9.30 -0.02 -5.07
N LEU A 46 -8.35 -0.67 -4.39
CA LEU A 46 -7.00 -0.15 -4.15
C LEU A 46 -5.93 -0.64 -5.13
N LYS A 47 -6.18 -1.67 -5.95
CA LYS A 47 -5.10 -2.30 -6.75
C LYS A 47 -4.49 -1.37 -7.79
N GLY A 48 -5.29 -0.47 -8.36
CA GLY A 48 -4.82 0.52 -9.34
C GLY A 48 -4.00 1.65 -8.70
N ALA A 49 -4.27 1.99 -7.44
CA ALA A 49 -3.59 3.07 -6.73
C ALA A 49 -2.28 2.63 -6.05
N LEU A 50 -2.07 1.32 -5.88
CA LEU A 50 -0.90 0.73 -5.18
C LEU A 50 0.15 0.21 -6.18
N GLN A 51 0.52 1.05 -7.14
CA GLN A 51 1.60 0.80 -8.10
C GLN A 51 2.81 1.66 -7.75
N PRO A 52 4.04 1.21 -8.07
CA PRO A 52 5.20 2.09 -8.09
C PRO A 52 5.00 3.32 -8.98
#